data_AF-A0AAD6IZQ9-F1
#
_entry.id   AF-A0AAD6IZQ9-F1
#
_cell.length_a   1.000
_cell.length_b   1.000
_cell.length_c   1.000
_cell.angle_alpha   90.00
_cell.angle_beta   90.00
_cell.angle_gamma   90.00
#
_symmetry.space_group_name_H-M   'P 1'
#
loop_
_entity.id
_entity.type
_entity.pdbx_description
1 polymer ?
#
loop_
_entity_poly.entity_id
_entity_poly.type
_entity_poly.pdbx_seq_one_letter_code
_entity_poly.pdbx_strand_id
1 'polypeptide(L)'
;MSKPRSTTPPGDPPPDVLALYPPPKSLKPRTPPILPGIPGRQGPPEDFPLKFCTVCANNQNRSMEAHLVLSQAGFPVISFGTGSAVRLPGPSIDKPNIYAFNATSYDEMYTELKARDVRLYTANGLLSMLDRNRKIKRSPERWQDWQVGLPRGNGPHERTEAEKTYSDEIESGVVDVVITCEERCWDAVVDDLIARGSPLNRLVHVINVDIRDNHEEAAVGGKGILELAQMLTAAAKEEREKAADEARDFDRSSVDGRVPEILAEWQDRHPTLPVLWTASYF
;
A
#
# COMPACT_ATOMS: atom_id res chain seq x y z
N MET A 1 30.99 29.86 2.78
CA MET A 1 30.66 29.92 1.34
C MET A 1 30.18 28.54 0.91
N SER A 2 28.86 28.36 0.81
CA SER A 2 28.21 27.07 0.54
C SER A 2 28.14 26.82 -0.96
N LYS A 3 28.58 25.64 -1.42
CA LYS A 3 28.42 25.21 -2.83
C LYS A 3 26.94 24.85 -3.10
N PRO A 4 26.39 25.17 -4.28
CA PRO A 4 25.01 24.83 -4.62
C PRO A 4 24.88 23.31 -4.86
N ARG A 5 23.75 22.73 -4.42
CA ARG A 5 23.35 21.35 -4.72
C ARG A 5 22.93 21.25 -6.19
N SER A 6 23.42 20.21 -6.87
CA SER A 6 22.99 19.83 -8.22
C SER A 6 21.52 19.39 -8.22
N THR A 7 20.74 19.90 -9.18
CA THR A 7 19.29 19.66 -9.35
C THR A 7 18.97 18.76 -10.54
N THR A 8 19.91 17.96 -11.05
CA THR A 8 19.63 17.05 -12.17
C THR A 8 19.04 15.73 -11.68
N PRO A 9 17.89 15.27 -12.22
CA PRO A 9 17.39 13.92 -11.99
C PRO A 9 18.42 12.88 -12.46
N PRO A 10 18.52 11.70 -11.82
CA PRO A 10 19.23 10.58 -12.43
C PRO A 10 18.49 10.17 -13.71
N GLY A 11 19.20 10.18 -14.84
CA GLY A 11 18.65 9.85 -16.14
C GLY A 11 18.12 8.41 -16.21
N ASP A 12 17.19 8.20 -17.14
CA ASP A 12 16.57 6.90 -17.40
C ASP A 12 17.62 5.81 -17.67
N PRO A 13 17.35 4.54 -17.28
CA PRO A 13 18.22 3.43 -17.63
C PRO A 13 18.31 3.27 -19.16
N PRO A 14 19.43 2.70 -19.66
CA PRO A 14 19.63 2.49 -21.08
C PRO A 14 18.51 1.64 -21.75
N PRO A 15 18.12 1.94 -23.01
CA PRO A 15 17.01 1.29 -23.73
C PRO A 15 17.10 -0.24 -23.83
N ASP A 16 18.31 -0.78 -23.78
CA ASP A 16 18.67 -2.18 -23.82
C ASP A 16 18.15 -2.99 -22.63
N VAL A 17 17.87 -2.34 -21.49
CA VAL A 17 17.26 -3.00 -20.30
C VAL A 17 15.75 -3.17 -20.46
N LEU A 18 15.07 -2.27 -21.19
CA LEU A 18 13.61 -2.32 -21.43
C LEU A 18 13.22 -3.38 -22.46
N ALA A 19 14.13 -3.78 -23.36
CA ALA A 19 13.88 -4.74 -24.43
C ALA A 19 13.75 -6.20 -23.96
N LEU A 20 14.11 -6.51 -22.71
CA LEU A 20 14.05 -7.87 -22.15
C LEU A 20 12.64 -8.30 -21.69
N TYR A 21 11.65 -7.40 -21.75
CA TYR A 21 10.28 -7.66 -21.27
C TYR A 21 9.24 -7.40 -22.38
N PRO A 22 8.80 -8.42 -23.13
CA PRO A 22 7.78 -8.23 -24.16
C PRO A 22 6.40 -7.96 -23.51
N PRO A 23 5.51 -7.18 -24.16
CA PRO A 23 4.17 -6.92 -23.65
C PRO A 23 3.29 -8.19 -23.71
N PRO A 24 2.41 -8.42 -22.72
CA PRO A 24 1.52 -9.58 -22.71
C PRO A 24 0.44 -9.49 -23.80
N LYS A 25 0.13 -10.63 -24.43
CA LYS A 25 -0.90 -10.76 -25.46
C LYS A 25 -2.30 -10.79 -24.84
N SER A 26 -3.23 -10.07 -25.45
CA SER A 26 -4.63 -9.95 -25.03
C SER A 26 -5.38 -11.30 -25.01
N LEU A 27 -5.91 -11.69 -23.86
CA LEU A 27 -6.88 -12.79 -23.73
C LEU A 27 -8.25 -12.22 -23.33
N LYS A 28 -9.33 -12.80 -23.89
CA LYS A 28 -10.71 -12.35 -23.68
C LYS A 28 -11.20 -12.69 -22.27
N PRO A 29 -12.12 -11.89 -21.67
CA PRO A 29 -12.61 -12.13 -20.32
C PRO A 29 -13.50 -13.39 -20.27
N ARG A 30 -13.34 -14.19 -19.21
CA ARG A 30 -14.31 -15.21 -18.78
C ARG A 30 -14.77 -14.87 -17.38
N THR A 31 -16.08 -14.99 -17.13
CA THR A 31 -16.68 -14.86 -15.81
C THR A 31 -16.25 -16.05 -14.93
N PRO A 32 -15.69 -15.85 -13.72
CA PRO A 32 -15.30 -16.95 -12.85
C PRO A 32 -16.47 -17.46 -11.99
N PRO A 33 -16.49 -18.78 -11.66
CA PRO A 33 -17.44 -19.36 -10.70
C PRO A 33 -17.02 -19.07 -9.25
N ILE A 34 -18.00 -19.02 -8.36
CA ILE A 34 -17.85 -18.76 -6.92
C ILE A 34 -17.32 -20.02 -6.21
N LEU A 35 -16.27 -19.89 -5.39
CA LEU A 35 -15.67 -20.99 -4.61
C LEU A 35 -15.67 -20.72 -3.09
N PRO A 36 -15.80 -21.77 -2.25
CA PRO A 36 -15.83 -21.66 -0.79
C PRO A 36 -14.42 -21.55 -0.16
N GLY A 37 -14.32 -20.87 0.99
CA GLY A 37 -13.06 -20.46 1.65
C GLY A 37 -12.31 -21.50 2.50
N ILE A 38 -11.12 -21.08 2.99
CA ILE A 38 -10.07 -21.88 3.65
C ILE A 38 -10.35 -22.14 5.14
N PRO A 39 -9.97 -23.29 5.73
CA PRO A 39 -10.23 -23.60 7.15
C PRO A 39 -9.43 -22.70 8.12
N GLY A 40 -10.13 -22.04 9.05
CA GLY A 40 -9.57 -21.06 10.01
C GLY A 40 -9.64 -19.61 9.50
N ARG A 41 -9.98 -19.42 8.23
CA ARG A 41 -10.26 -18.15 7.55
C ARG A 41 -11.78 -18.01 7.49
N GLN A 42 -12.37 -17.29 8.44
CA GLN A 42 -13.69 -16.72 8.16
C GLN A 42 -13.45 -15.76 7.01
N GLY A 43 -14.04 -16.04 5.84
CA GLY A 43 -14.00 -15.11 4.71
C GLY A 43 -14.43 -13.72 5.18
N PRO A 44 -14.10 -12.63 4.48
CA PRO A 44 -14.71 -11.36 4.82
C PRO A 44 -16.23 -11.60 4.87
N PRO A 45 -16.94 -11.30 5.98
CA PRO A 45 -18.38 -11.17 5.90
C PRO A 45 -18.68 -10.23 4.73
N GLU A 46 -19.84 -10.33 4.09
CA GLU A 46 -20.22 -9.53 2.91
C GLU A 46 -20.19 -7.98 3.10
N ASP A 47 -19.54 -7.45 4.14
CA ASP A 47 -19.69 -6.10 4.68
C ASP A 47 -18.37 -5.33 4.87
N PHE A 48 -17.38 -5.47 3.98
CA PHE A 48 -16.31 -4.46 3.89
C PHE A 48 -16.54 -3.52 2.71
N PRO A 49 -17.10 -2.32 2.96
CA PRO A 49 -17.47 -1.39 1.89
C PRO A 49 -16.29 -0.71 1.21
N LEU A 50 -15.09 -0.73 1.80
CA LEU A 50 -13.93 0.03 1.33
C LEU A 50 -12.67 -0.84 1.27
N LYS A 51 -11.86 -0.59 0.23
CA LYS A 51 -10.55 -1.18 -0.02
C LYS A 51 -9.45 -0.15 0.20
N PHE A 52 -8.36 -0.55 0.85
CA PHE A 52 -7.30 0.34 1.28
C PHE A 52 -5.96 0.08 0.58
N CYS A 53 -5.16 1.12 0.43
CA CYS A 53 -3.78 1.06 0.00
C CYS A 53 -2.91 1.87 0.97
N THR A 54 -1.75 1.34 1.36
CA THR A 54 -0.80 2.04 2.24
C THR A 54 0.53 2.29 1.53
N VAL A 55 1.06 3.51 1.58
CA VAL A 55 2.20 3.92 0.76
C VAL A 55 3.24 4.67 1.59
N CYS A 56 4.49 4.23 1.53
CA CYS A 56 5.64 4.97 2.09
C CYS A 56 6.78 5.04 1.06
N ALA A 57 7.99 5.45 1.46
CA ALA A 57 9.09 5.56 0.51
C ALA A 57 9.60 4.19 0.01
N ASN A 58 9.89 3.27 0.95
CA ASN A 58 10.61 2.03 0.66
C ASN A 58 9.73 0.77 0.66
N ASN A 59 8.44 0.88 1.01
CA ASN A 59 7.59 -0.27 1.32
C ASN A 59 8.23 -1.20 2.39
N GLN A 60 8.82 -0.66 3.44
CA GLN A 60 9.55 -1.46 4.44
C GLN A 60 8.98 -1.31 5.84
N ASN A 61 8.90 -0.10 6.36
CA ASN A 61 8.55 0.16 7.75
C ASN A 61 7.08 0.58 7.90
N ARG A 62 6.78 1.87 7.69
CA ARG A 62 5.49 2.52 7.95
C ARG A 62 4.31 1.91 7.19
N SER A 63 4.40 1.78 5.86
CA SER A 63 3.28 1.20 5.09
C SER A 63 3.06 -0.29 5.37
N MET A 64 4.12 -1.04 5.69
CA MET A 64 4.01 -2.46 6.02
C MET A 64 3.47 -2.69 7.44
N GLU A 65 3.76 -1.80 8.39
CA GLU A 65 3.12 -1.82 9.71
C GLU A 65 1.62 -1.55 9.58
N ALA A 66 1.25 -0.51 8.83
CA ALA A 66 -0.15 -0.20 8.53
C ALA A 66 -0.86 -1.35 7.79
N HIS A 67 -0.20 -1.96 6.79
CA HIS A 67 -0.72 -3.15 6.10
C HIS A 67 -1.00 -4.28 7.09
N LEU A 68 -0.06 -4.59 7.98
CA LEU A 68 -0.21 -5.68 8.95
C LEU A 68 -1.44 -5.50 9.83
N VAL A 69 -1.59 -4.31 10.44
CA VAL A 69 -2.71 -4.08 11.36
C VAL A 69 -4.06 -4.01 10.64
N LEU A 70 -4.11 -3.49 9.41
CA LEU A 70 -5.31 -3.49 8.58
C LEU A 70 -5.70 -4.92 8.17
N SER A 71 -4.74 -5.74 7.73
CA SER A 71 -5.02 -7.12 7.33
C SER A 71 -5.41 -8.02 8.50
N GLN A 72 -4.81 -7.81 9.68
CA GLN A 72 -5.24 -8.48 10.92
C GLN A 72 -6.66 -8.10 11.35
N ALA A 73 -7.10 -6.88 11.04
CA ALA A 73 -8.47 -6.42 11.26
C ALA A 73 -9.44 -6.84 10.13
N GLY A 74 -8.98 -7.58 9.12
CA GLY A 74 -9.79 -8.10 8.02
C GLY A 74 -10.05 -7.11 6.88
N PHE A 75 -9.39 -5.95 6.86
CA PHE A 75 -9.54 -5.00 5.76
C PHE A 75 -8.86 -5.49 4.48
N PRO A 76 -9.50 -5.33 3.30
CA PRO A 76 -8.82 -5.51 2.02
C PRO A 76 -7.75 -4.43 1.87
N VAL A 77 -6.47 -4.83 1.90
CA VAL A 77 -5.35 -3.88 1.89
C VAL A 77 -4.22 -4.32 0.96
N ILE A 78 -3.66 -3.35 0.25
CA ILE A 78 -2.40 -3.46 -0.50
C ILE A 78 -1.42 -2.38 -0.05
N SER A 79 -0.15 -2.49 -0.44
CA SER A 79 0.87 -1.53 0.01
C SER A 79 1.97 -1.32 -1.01
N PHE A 80 2.54 -0.12 -1.06
CA PHE A 80 3.57 0.27 -2.01
C PHE A 80 4.67 1.15 -1.40
N GLY A 81 5.72 1.34 -2.22
CA GLY A 81 6.81 2.28 -2.08
C GLY A 81 6.81 3.29 -3.24
N THR A 82 7.13 4.55 -3.01
CA THR A 82 7.27 5.58 -4.08
C THR A 82 8.71 5.81 -4.52
N GLY A 83 9.69 5.29 -3.76
CA GLY A 83 11.11 5.47 -4.02
C GLY A 83 11.55 4.88 -5.36
N SER A 84 12.73 5.29 -5.83
CA SER A 84 13.36 4.68 -7.02
C SER A 84 14.00 3.32 -6.73
N ALA A 85 14.38 3.07 -5.48
CA ALA A 85 14.90 1.80 -4.98
C ALA A 85 14.62 1.70 -3.48
N VAL A 86 14.58 0.47 -2.96
CA VAL A 86 14.45 0.19 -1.54
C VAL A 86 15.78 0.47 -0.87
N ARG A 87 15.81 1.35 0.13
CA ARG A 87 17.02 1.68 0.90
C ARG A 87 16.83 1.30 2.36
N LEU A 88 17.70 0.43 2.87
CA LEU A 88 17.75 0.01 4.27
C LEU A 88 19.05 0.51 4.93
N PRO A 89 19.02 0.84 6.23
CA PRO A 89 20.24 1.13 7.00
C PRO A 89 21.30 0.03 6.84
N GLY A 90 22.56 0.43 6.72
CA GLY A 90 23.70 -0.48 6.69
C GLY A 90 24.71 -0.16 7.80
N PRO A 91 25.97 -0.64 7.71
CA PRO A 91 26.97 -0.47 8.75
C PRO A 91 27.35 1.00 9.05
N SER A 92 27.12 1.90 8.09
CA SER A 92 27.33 3.34 8.24
C SER A 92 26.32 4.11 7.40
N ILE A 93 26.12 5.40 7.70
CA ILE A 93 25.17 6.27 6.98
C ILE A 93 25.44 6.32 5.46
N ASP A 94 26.72 6.28 5.07
CA ASP A 94 27.14 6.31 3.66
C ASP A 94 27.11 4.94 2.96
N LYS A 95 26.75 3.86 3.67
CA LYS A 95 26.73 2.48 3.15
C LYS A 95 25.38 1.81 3.36
N PRO A 96 24.29 2.34 2.77
CA PRO A 96 22.98 1.70 2.85
C PRO A 96 22.94 0.39 2.06
N ASN A 97 22.04 -0.52 2.44
CA ASN A 97 21.68 -1.67 1.62
C ASN A 97 20.60 -1.22 0.61
N ILE A 98 20.81 -1.48 -0.68
CA ILE A 98 19.94 -0.99 -1.75
C ILE A 98 19.42 -2.18 -2.56
N TYR A 99 18.10 -2.25 -2.74
CA TYR A 99 17.44 -3.31 -3.49
C TYR A 99 16.46 -2.75 -4.52
N ALA A 100 16.23 -3.51 -5.59
CA ALA A 100 15.23 -3.16 -6.60
C ALA A 100 13.83 -3.52 -6.11
N PHE A 101 12.86 -2.62 -6.32
CA PHE A 101 11.45 -2.93 -6.13
C PHE A 101 11.00 -4.03 -7.09
N ASN A 102 9.95 -4.76 -6.73
CA ASN A 102 9.30 -5.84 -7.49
C ASN A 102 10.17 -7.08 -7.77
N ALA A 103 11.49 -6.93 -7.92
CA ALA A 103 12.42 -8.00 -8.22
C ALA A 103 12.87 -8.75 -6.96
N THR A 104 13.49 -8.04 -6.01
CA THR A 104 14.05 -8.64 -4.79
C THR A 104 12.97 -8.89 -3.74
N SER A 105 12.86 -10.12 -3.27
CA SER A 105 11.92 -10.51 -2.21
C SER A 105 12.43 -10.14 -0.82
N TYR A 106 11.52 -10.00 0.15
CA TYR A 106 11.92 -9.78 1.55
C TYR A 106 12.69 -10.97 2.12
N ASP A 107 12.46 -12.19 1.62
CA ASP A 107 13.18 -13.38 2.06
C ASP A 107 14.64 -13.38 1.59
N GLU A 108 14.89 -12.97 0.34
CA GLU A 108 16.25 -12.75 -0.17
C GLU A 108 16.96 -11.67 0.64
N MET A 109 16.31 -10.52 0.89
CA MET A 109 16.87 -9.45 1.73
C MET A 109 17.20 -9.96 3.15
N TYR A 110 16.28 -10.69 3.77
CA TYR A 110 16.48 -11.25 5.11
C TYR A 110 17.68 -12.19 5.14
N THR A 111 17.76 -13.11 4.18
CA THR A 111 18.82 -14.12 4.09
C THR A 111 20.18 -13.48 3.85
N GLU A 112 20.27 -12.52 2.93
CA GLU A 112 21.49 -11.78 2.64
C GLU A 112 22.00 -11.01 3.86
N LEU A 113 21.14 -10.21 4.50
CA LEU A 113 21.54 -9.39 5.64
C LEU A 113 21.91 -10.25 6.85
N LYS A 114 21.17 -11.34 7.09
CA LYS A 114 21.49 -12.30 8.16
C LYS A 114 22.85 -12.97 7.95
N ALA A 115 23.17 -13.35 6.71
CA ALA A 115 24.47 -13.94 6.38
C ALA A 115 25.61 -12.92 6.49
N ARG A 116 25.33 -11.64 6.20
CA ARG A 116 26.33 -10.56 6.21
C ARG A 116 26.74 -10.14 7.62
N ASP A 117 25.78 -9.83 8.49
CA ASP A 117 26.04 -9.49 9.89
C ASP A 117 24.76 -9.63 10.73
N VAL A 118 24.51 -10.83 11.24
CA VAL A 118 23.35 -11.11 12.10
C VAL A 118 23.30 -10.20 13.34
N ARG A 119 24.45 -9.85 13.92
CA ARG A 119 24.47 -9.08 15.17
C ARG A 119 24.02 -7.64 14.91
N LEU A 120 24.57 -7.00 13.88
CA LEU A 120 24.19 -5.65 13.48
C LEU A 120 22.71 -5.56 13.10
N TYR A 121 22.25 -6.44 12.22
CA TYR A 121 20.90 -6.37 11.65
C TYR A 121 19.81 -6.89 12.59
N THR A 122 20.16 -7.67 13.62
CA THR A 122 19.27 -7.90 14.76
C THR A 122 19.22 -6.68 15.68
N ALA A 123 20.37 -6.09 16.03
CA ALA A 123 20.44 -4.97 16.98
C ALA A 123 19.71 -3.71 16.48
N ASN A 124 19.72 -3.43 15.18
CA ASN A 124 19.00 -2.30 14.60
C ASN A 124 17.55 -2.62 14.17
N GLY A 125 17.05 -3.82 14.47
CA GLY A 125 15.66 -4.21 14.19
C GLY A 125 15.35 -4.61 12.74
N LEU A 126 16.30 -4.57 11.81
CA LEU A 126 16.03 -4.88 10.39
C LEU A 126 15.62 -6.33 10.15
N LEU A 127 16.26 -7.31 10.80
CA LEU A 127 15.89 -8.72 10.61
C LEU A 127 14.47 -8.99 11.12
N SER A 128 14.07 -8.39 12.23
CA SER A 128 12.70 -8.51 12.77
C SER A 128 11.69 -7.86 11.83
N MET A 129 12.00 -6.68 11.28
CA MET A 129 11.15 -5.99 10.29
C MET A 129 10.99 -6.81 9.00
N LEU A 130 12.08 -7.35 8.46
CA LEU A 130 12.05 -8.17 7.25
C LEU A 130 11.31 -9.49 7.47
N ASP A 131 11.46 -10.11 8.64
CA ASP A 131 10.72 -11.32 9.01
C ASP A 131 9.21 -11.06 9.08
N ARG A 132 8.79 -9.90 9.59
CA ARG A 132 7.40 -9.45 9.50
C ARG A 132 6.97 -9.29 8.04
N ASN A 133 7.75 -8.59 7.24
CA ASN A 133 7.38 -8.24 5.85
C ASN A 133 7.20 -9.46 4.95
N ARG A 134 8.10 -10.45 5.03
CA ARG A 134 8.02 -11.68 4.22
C ARG A 134 6.80 -12.56 4.56
N LYS A 135 6.20 -12.38 5.74
CA LYS A 135 4.94 -13.05 6.13
C LYS A 135 3.70 -12.35 5.60
N ILE A 136 3.83 -11.08 5.19
CA ILE A 136 2.73 -10.26 4.66
C ILE A 136 2.66 -10.37 3.14
N LYS A 137 3.79 -10.19 2.44
CA LYS A 137 3.86 -10.31 0.98
C LYS A 137 5.27 -10.65 0.50
N ARG A 138 5.42 -11.05 -0.77
CA ARG A 138 6.71 -11.52 -1.33
C ARG A 138 7.81 -10.46 -1.36
N SER A 139 7.52 -9.30 -1.93
CA SER A 139 8.51 -8.26 -2.23
C SER A 139 7.93 -6.87 -1.98
N PRO A 140 8.77 -5.87 -1.69
CA PRO A 140 8.36 -4.48 -1.76
C PRO A 140 7.94 -4.14 -3.18
N GLU A 141 6.83 -3.41 -3.31
CA GLU A 141 6.23 -3.08 -4.61
C GLU A 141 6.27 -1.58 -4.83
N ARG A 142 6.50 -1.17 -6.07
CA ARG A 142 6.59 0.25 -6.42
C ARG A 142 5.25 0.77 -6.92
N TRP A 143 4.81 1.91 -6.41
CA TRP A 143 3.54 2.55 -6.74
C TRP A 143 3.43 2.85 -8.24
N GLN A 144 4.46 3.49 -8.80
CA GLN A 144 4.47 3.91 -10.20
C GLN A 144 4.43 2.73 -11.19
N ASP A 145 4.89 1.56 -10.75
CA ASP A 145 4.93 0.35 -11.58
C ASP A 145 3.60 -0.43 -11.52
N TRP A 146 2.70 -0.07 -10.58
CA TRP A 146 1.40 -0.72 -10.44
C TRP A 146 0.47 -0.31 -11.58
N GLN A 147 -0.05 -1.29 -12.31
CA GLN A 147 -1.07 -1.09 -13.33
C GLN A 147 -2.46 -1.17 -12.70
N VAL A 148 -3.04 0.00 -12.43
CA VAL A 148 -4.38 0.13 -11.85
C VAL A 148 -5.42 -0.49 -12.78
N GLY A 149 -6.41 -1.20 -12.21
CA GLY A 149 -7.47 -1.88 -12.95
C GLY A 149 -7.08 -3.25 -13.52
N LEU A 150 -5.81 -3.64 -13.40
CA LEU A 150 -5.35 -4.97 -13.78
C LEU A 150 -5.08 -5.85 -12.55
N PRO A 151 -5.35 -7.17 -12.64
CA PRO A 151 -5.02 -8.10 -11.58
C PRO A 151 -3.54 -8.01 -11.20
N ARG A 152 -3.25 -8.01 -9.90
CA ARG A 152 -1.88 -7.90 -9.38
C ARG A 152 -1.21 -9.27 -9.44
N GLY A 153 -0.29 -9.46 -10.39
CA GLY A 153 0.55 -10.68 -10.47
C GLY A 153 1.01 -11.02 -11.90
N ASN A 154 2.27 -11.44 -12.03
CA ASN A 154 2.81 -11.97 -13.27
C ASN A 154 2.37 -13.42 -13.48
N GLY A 155 1.21 -13.65 -14.09
CA GLY A 155 0.86 -14.99 -14.60
C GLY A 155 0.97 -16.14 -13.58
N PRO A 156 1.12 -17.40 -14.02
CA PRO A 156 0.74 -18.58 -13.25
C PRO A 156 1.84 -19.01 -12.28
N HIS A 157 2.04 -18.28 -11.19
CA HIS A 157 2.41 -18.93 -9.94
C HIS A 157 1.13 -19.07 -9.13
N GLU A 158 0.43 -20.19 -9.34
CA GLU A 158 -0.60 -20.65 -8.40
C GLU A 158 0.08 -20.84 -7.04
N ARG A 159 0.04 -19.80 -6.20
CA ARG A 159 0.23 -19.97 -4.77
C ARG A 159 -0.90 -20.87 -4.28
N THR A 160 -0.54 -21.89 -3.51
CA THR A 160 -1.51 -22.82 -2.93
C THR A 160 -2.53 -22.03 -2.11
N GLU A 161 -3.76 -22.54 -1.94
CA GLU A 161 -4.80 -21.80 -1.20
C GLU A 161 -4.31 -21.35 0.18
N ALA A 162 -3.50 -22.17 0.87
CA ALA A 162 -2.86 -21.86 2.14
C ALA A 162 -1.89 -20.65 2.12
N GLU A 163 -1.44 -20.20 0.94
CA GLU A 163 -0.47 -19.11 0.73
C GLU A 163 -1.11 -17.81 0.21
N LYS A 164 -2.42 -17.81 -0.09
CA LYS A 164 -3.14 -16.60 -0.54
C LYS A 164 -3.30 -15.61 0.60
N THR A 165 -2.95 -14.36 0.37
CA THR A 165 -3.10 -13.22 1.30
C THR A 165 -4.28 -12.33 0.91
N TYR A 166 -4.77 -11.47 1.80
CA TYR A 166 -5.81 -10.46 1.46
C TYR A 166 -5.37 -9.53 0.32
N SER A 167 -4.07 -9.30 0.17
CA SER A 167 -3.51 -8.48 -0.91
C SER A 167 -3.68 -9.09 -2.30
N ASP A 168 -3.91 -10.41 -2.36
CA ASP A 168 -4.16 -11.17 -3.59
C ASP A 168 -5.64 -11.10 -4.02
N GLU A 169 -6.55 -10.79 -3.08
CA GLU A 169 -8.01 -10.70 -3.32
C GLU A 169 -8.47 -9.30 -3.81
N ILE A 170 -7.57 -8.31 -3.92
CA ILE A 170 -7.86 -7.07 -4.66
C ILE A 170 -7.77 -7.38 -6.18
N GLU A 171 -8.61 -8.31 -6.63
CA GLU A 171 -8.67 -8.86 -7.99
C GLU A 171 -8.98 -7.78 -9.04
N SER A 172 -9.65 -6.70 -8.62
CA SER A 172 -10.02 -5.58 -9.49
C SER A 172 -8.91 -4.54 -9.70
N GLY A 173 -7.75 -4.67 -9.03
CA GLY A 173 -6.63 -3.74 -9.20
C GLY A 173 -6.96 -2.28 -8.87
N VAL A 174 -7.98 -2.01 -8.06
CA VAL A 174 -8.39 -0.67 -7.62
C VAL A 174 -8.67 -0.67 -6.12
N VAL A 175 -8.48 0.50 -5.50
CA VAL A 175 -8.80 0.76 -4.09
C VAL A 175 -9.73 1.95 -3.98
N ASP A 176 -10.29 2.18 -2.79
CA ASP A 176 -11.17 3.34 -2.54
C ASP A 176 -10.42 4.44 -1.77
N VAL A 177 -9.41 4.05 -0.98
CA VAL A 177 -8.62 4.94 -0.15
C VAL A 177 -7.13 4.59 -0.25
N VAL A 178 -6.30 5.58 -0.55
CA VAL A 178 -4.83 5.51 -0.50
C VAL A 178 -4.35 6.32 0.70
N ILE A 179 -3.59 5.69 1.57
CA ILE A 179 -3.02 6.29 2.78
C ILE A 179 -1.50 6.36 2.61
N THR A 180 -0.96 7.57 2.58
CA THR A 180 0.46 7.86 2.48
C THR A 180 1.03 8.17 3.86
N CYS A 181 2.29 7.80 4.12
CA CYS A 181 2.90 7.92 5.44
C CYS A 181 3.83 9.14 5.63
N GLU A 182 3.95 10.00 4.61
CA GLU A 182 4.71 11.26 4.62
C GLU A 182 4.33 12.09 3.38
N GLU A 183 4.44 13.41 3.49
CA GLU A 183 4.04 14.37 2.45
C GLU A 183 4.73 14.10 1.10
N ARG A 184 6.00 13.74 1.11
CA ARG A 184 6.73 13.40 -0.12
C ARG A 184 6.14 12.18 -0.85
N CYS A 185 5.59 11.22 -0.11
CA CYS A 185 4.90 10.08 -0.70
C CYS A 185 3.52 10.49 -1.20
N TRP A 186 2.86 11.42 -0.52
CA TRP A 186 1.60 12.02 -0.98
C TRP A 186 1.78 12.75 -2.31
N ASP A 187 2.77 13.63 -2.43
CA ASP A 187 3.10 14.31 -3.69
C ASP A 187 3.32 13.31 -4.82
N ALA A 188 4.19 12.31 -4.58
CA ALA A 188 4.51 11.30 -5.58
C ALA A 188 3.31 10.45 -6.02
N VAL A 189 2.36 10.19 -5.12
CA VAL A 189 1.12 9.47 -5.44
C VAL A 189 0.19 10.36 -6.24
N VAL A 190 -0.03 11.60 -5.81
CA VAL A 190 -0.94 12.54 -6.46
C VAL A 190 -0.44 12.91 -7.87
N ASP A 191 0.84 13.24 -8.01
CA ASP A 191 1.46 13.55 -9.29
C ASP A 191 1.36 12.38 -10.27
N ASP A 192 1.60 11.16 -9.80
CA ASP A 192 1.50 9.95 -10.63
C ASP A 192 0.05 9.65 -11.05
N LEU A 193 -0.94 9.87 -10.17
CA LEU A 193 -2.36 9.74 -10.53
C LEU A 193 -2.78 10.77 -11.60
N ILE A 194 -2.33 12.02 -11.47
CA ILE A 194 -2.58 13.07 -12.47
C ILE A 194 -1.90 12.71 -13.80
N ALA A 195 -0.65 12.25 -13.76
CA ALA A 195 0.11 11.88 -14.96
C ALA A 195 -0.49 10.70 -15.72
N ARG A 196 -1.18 9.77 -15.02
CA ARG A 196 -1.91 8.66 -15.64
C ARG A 196 -3.14 9.11 -16.45
N GLY A 197 -3.68 10.30 -16.18
CA GLY A 197 -4.84 10.84 -16.91
C GLY A 197 -6.17 10.17 -16.58
N SER A 198 -6.28 9.53 -15.41
CA SER A 198 -7.51 8.94 -14.85
C SER A 198 -8.31 8.05 -15.82
N PRO A 199 -7.68 7.00 -16.41
CA PRO A 199 -8.32 6.15 -17.42
C PRO A 199 -9.56 5.40 -16.94
N LEU A 200 -9.72 5.15 -15.64
CA LEU A 200 -10.89 4.47 -15.09
C LEU A 200 -12.00 5.43 -14.67
N ASN A 201 -11.69 6.73 -14.57
CA ASN A 201 -12.55 7.77 -14.03
C ASN A 201 -13.21 7.36 -12.69
N ARG A 202 -12.44 6.66 -11.85
CA ARG A 202 -12.91 6.16 -10.54
C ARG A 202 -12.29 7.00 -9.44
N LEU A 203 -13.13 7.65 -8.64
CA LEU A 203 -12.71 8.43 -7.47
C LEU A 203 -11.91 7.57 -6.48
N VAL A 204 -10.82 8.14 -5.97
CA VAL A 204 -10.00 7.61 -4.89
C VAL A 204 -9.64 8.75 -3.93
N HIS A 205 -9.76 8.51 -2.62
CA HIS A 205 -9.25 9.47 -1.65
C HIS A 205 -7.78 9.21 -1.38
N VAL A 206 -6.96 10.25 -1.47
CA VAL A 206 -5.55 10.21 -1.10
C VAL A 206 -5.38 10.98 0.21
N ILE A 207 -5.13 10.24 1.28
CA ILE A 207 -4.94 10.76 2.63
C ILE A 207 -3.47 10.61 2.98
N ASN A 208 -2.82 11.67 3.45
CA ASN A 208 -1.51 11.58 4.08
C ASN A 208 -1.68 11.56 5.59
N VAL A 209 -1.02 10.64 6.27
CA VAL A 209 -0.83 10.64 7.72
C VAL A 209 0.68 10.74 7.95
N ASP A 210 1.16 11.87 8.46
CA ASP A 210 2.59 12.08 8.62
C ASP A 210 3.15 11.22 9.77
N ILE A 211 3.97 10.24 9.42
CA ILE A 211 4.54 9.26 10.35
C ILE A 211 6.06 9.28 10.21
N ARG A 212 6.75 9.53 11.32
CA ARG A 212 8.21 9.49 11.37
C ARG A 212 8.73 8.09 11.07
N ASP A 213 9.85 8.00 10.35
CA ASP A 213 10.39 6.72 9.88
C ASP A 213 11.25 6.00 10.93
N ASN A 214 10.61 5.54 12.00
CA ASN A 214 11.19 4.63 12.97
C ASN A 214 10.14 3.59 13.41
N HIS A 215 10.55 2.61 14.21
CA HIS A 215 9.68 1.48 14.59
C HIS A 215 8.52 1.89 15.50
N GLU A 216 8.78 2.76 16.48
CA GLU A 216 7.79 3.17 17.49
C GLU A 216 6.69 4.00 16.85
N GLU A 217 7.08 5.01 16.07
CA GLU A 217 6.16 5.91 15.36
C GLU A 217 5.40 5.16 14.26
N ALA A 218 6.01 4.18 13.59
CA ALA A 218 5.30 3.31 12.65
C ALA A 218 4.18 2.50 13.34
N ALA A 219 4.42 2.00 14.55
CA ALA A 219 3.41 1.27 15.31
C ALA A 219 2.26 2.17 15.78
N VAL A 220 2.56 3.39 16.24
CA VAL A 220 1.55 4.39 16.61
C VAL A 220 0.75 4.82 15.37
N GLY A 221 1.44 5.17 14.29
CA GLY A 221 0.82 5.55 13.02
C GLY A 221 -0.03 4.43 12.42
N GLY A 222 0.42 3.17 12.50
CA GLY A 222 -0.36 2.01 12.07
C GLY A 222 -1.70 1.90 12.82
N LYS A 223 -1.71 2.09 14.14
CA LYS A 223 -2.94 2.11 14.94
C LYS A 223 -3.86 3.28 14.56
N GLY A 224 -3.30 4.48 14.37
CA GLY A 224 -4.07 5.63 13.89
C GLY A 224 -4.71 5.37 12.52
N ILE A 225 -3.97 4.77 11.60
CA ILE A 225 -4.48 4.37 10.27
C ILE A 225 -5.60 3.33 10.38
N LEU A 226 -5.45 2.34 11.26
CA LEU A 226 -6.49 1.34 11.50
C LEU A 226 -7.79 2.00 12.01
N GLU A 227 -7.69 2.93 12.95
CA GLU A 227 -8.83 3.67 13.48
C GLU A 227 -9.51 4.52 12.40
N LEU A 228 -8.72 5.19 11.55
CA LEU A 228 -9.24 5.93 10.40
C LEU A 228 -10.01 5.02 9.42
N ALA A 229 -9.44 3.85 9.10
CA ALA A 229 -10.10 2.87 8.23
C ALA A 229 -11.41 2.35 8.83
N GLN A 230 -11.45 2.15 10.14
CA GLN A 230 -12.67 1.77 10.88
C GLN A 230 -13.73 2.88 10.82
N MET A 231 -13.36 4.15 11.02
CA MET A 231 -14.29 5.28 10.93
C MET A 231 -14.89 5.42 9.53
N LEU A 232 -14.05 5.39 8.48
CA LEU A 232 -14.51 5.46 7.09
C LEU A 232 -15.45 4.29 6.75
N THR A 233 -15.13 3.10 7.24
CA THR A 233 -15.94 1.90 7.02
C THR A 233 -17.25 1.96 7.80
N ALA A 234 -17.26 2.48 9.03
CA ALA A 234 -18.49 2.67 9.80
C ALA A 234 -19.44 3.64 9.09
N ALA A 235 -18.93 4.79 8.63
CA ALA A 235 -19.72 5.73 7.83
C ALA A 235 -20.27 5.07 6.55
N ALA A 236 -19.48 4.24 5.88
CA ALA A 236 -19.94 3.52 4.70
C ALA A 236 -21.01 2.47 4.99
N LYS A 237 -20.98 1.82 6.15
CA LYS A 237 -22.04 0.91 6.61
C LYS A 237 -23.32 1.67 6.93
N GLU A 238 -23.22 2.77 7.66
CA GLU A 238 -24.36 3.64 7.97
C GLU A 238 -25.07 4.12 6.70
N GLU A 239 -24.34 4.55 5.68
CA GLU A 239 -24.96 4.99 4.41
C GLU A 239 -25.57 3.83 3.62
N ARG A 240 -25.04 2.60 3.73
CA ARG A 240 -25.67 1.40 3.17
C ARG A 240 -26.97 1.05 3.88
N GLU A 241 -26.97 1.10 5.20
CA GLU A 241 -28.15 0.83 6.03
C GLU A 241 -29.26 1.85 5.74
N LYS A 242 -28.93 3.15 5.70
CA LYS A 242 -29.88 4.21 5.29
C LYS A 242 -30.44 3.98 3.88
N ALA A 243 -29.59 3.59 2.92
CA ALA A 243 -30.06 3.30 1.57
C ALA A 243 -31.05 2.12 1.55
N ALA A 244 -30.78 1.07 2.32
CA ALA A 244 -31.66 -0.08 2.46
C ALA A 244 -33.00 0.29 3.12
N ASP A 245 -32.97 1.08 4.21
CA ASP A 245 -34.17 1.56 4.90
C ASP A 245 -35.05 2.45 4.00
N GLU A 246 -34.43 3.24 3.13
CA GLU A 246 -35.09 4.09 2.15
C GLU A 246 -35.46 3.35 0.84
N ALA A 247 -35.19 2.04 0.75
CA ALA A 247 -35.40 1.21 -0.43
C ALA A 247 -34.77 1.79 -1.72
N ARG A 248 -33.59 2.41 -1.60
CA ARG A 248 -32.79 2.93 -2.70
C ARG A 248 -31.47 2.17 -2.82
N ASP A 249 -30.86 2.25 -4.00
CA ASP A 249 -29.53 1.71 -4.20
C ASP A 249 -28.48 2.49 -3.38
N PHE A 250 -27.48 1.78 -2.86
CA PHE A 250 -26.34 2.40 -2.20
C PHE A 250 -25.51 3.18 -3.23
N ASP A 251 -25.38 4.49 -3.00
CA ASP A 251 -24.50 5.35 -3.76
C ASP A 251 -23.23 5.65 -2.94
N ARG A 252 -22.05 5.33 -3.50
CA ARG A 252 -20.76 5.62 -2.86
C ARG A 252 -20.64 7.12 -2.56
N SER A 253 -21.19 8.00 -3.39
CA SER A 253 -21.05 9.46 -3.23
C SER A 253 -21.54 9.97 -1.87
N SER A 254 -22.52 9.27 -1.27
CA SER A 254 -23.02 9.54 0.09
C SER A 254 -21.92 9.44 1.15
N VAL A 255 -21.00 8.50 1.00
CA VAL A 255 -19.84 8.32 1.88
C VAL A 255 -18.72 9.26 1.46
N ASP A 256 -18.58 9.60 0.16
CA ASP A 256 -17.51 10.48 -0.33
C ASP A 256 -17.64 11.88 0.27
N GLY A 257 -18.89 12.37 0.37
CA GLY A 257 -19.21 13.66 0.99
C GLY A 257 -18.90 13.73 2.49
N ARG A 258 -18.79 12.57 3.17
CA ARG A 258 -18.51 12.48 4.62
C ARG A 258 -17.01 12.39 4.95
N VAL A 259 -16.13 12.23 3.96
CA VAL A 259 -14.69 12.08 4.25
C VAL A 259 -14.09 13.30 4.98
N PRO A 260 -14.39 14.56 4.61
CA PRO A 260 -13.84 15.71 5.32
C PRO A 260 -14.23 15.79 6.80
N GLU A 261 -15.48 15.49 7.16
CA GLU A 261 -15.94 15.48 8.57
C GLU A 261 -15.29 14.36 9.37
N ILE A 262 -15.15 13.16 8.79
CA ILE A 262 -14.50 12.00 9.41
C ILE A 262 -13.02 12.32 9.68
N LEU A 263 -12.34 12.97 8.73
CA LEU A 263 -10.95 13.37 8.89
C LEU A 263 -10.77 14.44 9.96
N ALA A 264 -11.69 15.40 10.07
CA ALA A 264 -11.65 16.40 11.13
C ALA A 264 -11.79 15.75 12.52
N GLU A 265 -12.77 14.87 12.70
CA GLU A 265 -12.96 14.13 13.95
C GLU A 265 -11.77 13.23 14.28
N TRP A 266 -11.20 12.58 13.27
CA TRP A 266 -10.00 11.76 13.46
C TRP A 266 -8.79 12.62 13.86
N GLN A 267 -8.59 13.79 13.22
CA GLN A 267 -7.46 14.68 13.51
C GLN A 267 -7.53 15.23 14.95
N ASP A 268 -8.73 15.50 15.47
CA ASP A 268 -8.94 15.93 16.85
C ASP A 268 -8.53 14.83 17.86
N ARG A 269 -8.75 13.56 17.51
CA ARG A 269 -8.32 12.40 18.32
C ARG A 269 -6.83 12.10 18.21
N HIS A 270 -6.20 12.43 17.07
CA HIS A 270 -4.80 12.13 16.76
C HIS A 270 -3.96 13.40 16.48
N PRO A 271 -3.82 14.33 17.45
CA PRO A 271 -3.17 15.62 17.23
C PRO A 271 -1.68 15.54 16.87
N THR A 272 -1.04 14.39 17.13
CA THR A 272 0.38 14.13 16.81
C THR A 272 0.59 13.48 15.46
N LEU A 273 -0.47 13.15 14.72
CA LEU A 273 -0.42 12.58 13.38
C LEU A 273 -1.10 13.54 12.39
N PRO A 274 -0.39 14.57 11.89
CA PRO A 274 -0.96 15.52 10.96
C PRO A 274 -1.50 14.83 9.70
N VAL A 275 -2.70 15.23 9.29
CA VAL A 275 -3.41 14.68 8.13
C VAL A 275 -3.51 15.68 6.98
N LEU A 276 -3.28 15.22 5.76
CA LEU A 276 -3.62 15.95 4.52
C LEU A 276 -4.56 15.09 3.69
N TRP A 277 -5.37 15.72 2.85
CA TRP A 277 -6.35 15.01 2.03
C TRP A 277 -6.59 15.68 0.69
N THR A 278 -6.75 14.85 -0.34
CA THR A 278 -7.33 15.25 -1.62
C THR A 278 -8.18 14.11 -2.20
N ALA A 279 -9.16 14.49 -3.02
CA ALA A 279 -9.77 13.58 -3.98
C ALA A 279 -8.87 13.48 -5.22
N SER A 280 -8.75 12.28 -5.78
CA SER A 280 -8.08 12.02 -7.06
C SER A 280 -8.84 10.94 -7.83
N TYR A 281 -8.39 10.59 -9.04
CA TYR A 281 -9.09 9.65 -9.90
C TYR A 281 -8.12 8.66 -10.53
N PHE A 282 -8.45 7.38 -10.41
CA PHE A 282 -7.82 6.29 -11.17
C PHE A 282 -8.24 6.28 -12.63
#